data_AF-A0A0H5QQE5-F1
#
_entry.id   AF-A0A0H5QQE5-F1
#
_cell.length_a   1.000
_cell.length_b   1.000
_cell.length_c   1.000
_cell.angle_alpha   90.00
_cell.angle_beta   90.00
_cell.angle_gamma   90.00
#
_symmetry.space_group_name_H-M   'P 1'
#
loop_
_entity.id
_entity.type
_entity.pdbx_description
1 polymer ?
#
loop_
_entity_poly.entity_id
_entity_poly.type
_entity_poly.pdbx_seq_one_letter_code
_entity_poly.pdbx_strand_id
1 'polypeptide(L)'
;MENAAVDDGDPPPPAHEDSSVPISVEQNTAAMTVGGHGCLPHLFRRVWHISTFTTLSWFYYYIAIDICDRIGFPASKIVAILALSQMVMEGIRIRQQFLCFGFRSYERNQISAQAWGLVGAAIVLIAAPYRISFTSSQTSAQRAFIGMPILWTLAFIDPLLGELKAHGSIGKICRPGQGFTLHQRSAIGVVVTWAIWTGIGLVSGEYIWWLIVIMGPLSVAAEYPKLRFIDDNAMMELVPLAASLLLSPFFPDRS
;
A
#
# COMPACT_ATOMS: atom_id res chain seq x y z
N MET A 1 -75.93 -19.83 30.81
CA MET A 1 -75.07 -21.02 30.97
C MET A 1 -74.86 -21.57 29.59
N GLU A 2 -73.76 -21.20 28.95
CA GLU A 2 -73.37 -21.72 27.65
C GLU A 2 -71.85 -21.95 27.68
N ASN A 3 -71.47 -23.11 27.16
CA ASN A 3 -70.22 -23.81 27.41
C ASN A 3 -69.02 -23.25 26.64
N ALA A 4 -67.85 -23.51 27.22
CA ALA A 4 -66.52 -23.20 26.73
C ALA A 4 -66.22 -23.83 25.35
N ALA A 5 -65.55 -23.05 24.49
CA ALA A 5 -64.74 -23.54 23.38
C ALA A 5 -63.27 -23.32 23.75
N VAL A 6 -62.50 -24.41 23.74
CA VAL A 6 -61.05 -24.46 23.90
C VAL A 6 -60.44 -24.14 22.53
N ASP A 7 -59.60 -23.11 22.48
CA ASP A 7 -58.79 -22.75 21.31
C ASP A 7 -57.36 -23.26 21.54
N ASP A 8 -57.02 -24.38 20.92
CA ASP A 8 -55.69 -24.98 20.91
C ASP A 8 -54.81 -24.19 19.93
N GLY A 9 -54.17 -23.13 20.43
CA GLY A 9 -53.18 -22.36 19.67
C GLY A 9 -51.92 -23.18 19.40
N ASP A 10 -51.53 -23.27 18.12
CA ASP A 10 -50.29 -23.89 17.66
C ASP A 10 -49.05 -23.37 18.42
N PRO A 11 -48.06 -24.22 18.73
CA PRO A 11 -46.83 -23.78 19.36
C PRO A 11 -46.05 -22.84 18.42
N PRO A 12 -45.40 -21.79 18.97
CA PRO A 12 -44.68 -20.83 18.15
C PRO A 12 -43.54 -21.52 17.38
N PRO A 13 -43.30 -21.13 16.12
CA PRO A 13 -42.23 -21.72 15.31
C PRO A 13 -40.85 -21.44 15.95
N PRO A 14 -39.87 -22.35 15.79
CA PRO A 14 -38.55 -22.20 16.38
C PRO A 14 -37.88 -20.93 15.84
N ALA A 15 -37.28 -20.17 16.75
CA ALA A 15 -36.53 -18.96 16.43
C ALA A 15 -35.43 -19.29 15.41
N HIS A 16 -35.62 -18.82 14.17
CA HIS A 16 -34.53 -18.74 13.22
C HIS A 16 -33.53 -17.72 13.76
N GLU A 17 -32.33 -18.21 14.05
CA GLU A 17 -31.17 -17.44 14.46
C GLU A 17 -30.84 -16.43 13.35
N ASP A 18 -31.34 -15.22 13.50
CA ASP A 18 -31.12 -14.11 12.57
C ASP A 18 -29.66 -13.66 12.75
N SER A 19 -28.76 -14.31 12.01
CA SER A 19 -27.32 -14.07 11.97
C SER A 19 -26.93 -12.73 11.30
N SER A 20 -27.81 -11.75 11.31
CA SER A 20 -27.52 -10.38 10.94
C SER A 20 -27.36 -9.53 12.19
N VAL A 21 -26.31 -9.80 12.97
CA VAL A 21 -25.75 -8.73 13.81
C VAL A 21 -25.17 -7.71 12.82
N PRO A 22 -25.73 -6.50 12.70
CA PRO A 22 -25.10 -5.49 11.89
C PRO A 22 -23.76 -5.20 12.56
N ILE A 23 -22.66 -5.48 11.85
CA ILE A 23 -21.31 -5.00 12.15
C ILE A 23 -21.48 -3.55 12.61
N SER A 24 -21.32 -3.31 13.91
CA SER A 24 -21.65 -2.01 14.48
C SER A 24 -20.81 -0.96 13.77
N VAL A 25 -21.42 0.18 13.48
CA VAL A 25 -20.77 1.30 12.77
C VAL A 25 -19.47 1.73 13.47
N GLU A 26 -19.29 1.40 14.75
CA GLU A 26 -18.03 1.51 15.51
C GLU A 26 -16.85 0.71 14.92
N GLN A 27 -17.07 -0.39 14.22
CA GLN A 27 -15.99 -1.14 13.56
C GLN A 27 -15.43 -0.42 12.32
N ASN A 28 -16.11 0.63 11.83
CA ASN A 28 -15.78 1.28 10.55
C ASN A 28 -15.23 2.72 10.67
N THR A 29 -15.16 3.28 11.88
CA THR A 29 -14.64 4.64 12.09
C THR A 29 -13.71 4.66 13.30
N ALA A 30 -12.40 4.79 13.03
CA ALA A 30 -11.32 4.81 14.03
C ALA A 30 -11.18 3.51 14.84
N ALA A 31 -10.90 2.40 14.16
CA ALA A 31 -10.46 1.16 14.81
C ALA A 31 -9.28 1.47 15.75
N MET A 32 -9.47 1.20 17.05
CA MET A 32 -8.52 1.43 18.14
C MET A 32 -7.10 1.05 17.70
N THR A 33 -6.27 2.05 17.40
CA THR A 33 -4.85 1.83 17.10
C THR A 33 -4.14 1.55 18.42
N VAL A 34 -3.22 0.57 18.43
CA VAL A 34 -2.45 0.27 19.64
C VAL A 34 -1.58 1.48 19.98
N GLY A 35 -1.83 2.08 21.15
CA GLY A 35 -1.34 3.41 21.53
C GLY A 35 -2.45 4.44 21.78
N GLY A 36 -3.72 4.10 21.55
CA GLY A 36 -4.89 4.93 21.84
C GLY A 36 -5.38 5.79 20.67
N HIS A 37 -6.44 6.57 20.90
CA HIS A 37 -6.90 7.61 19.99
C HIS A 37 -6.04 8.86 20.17
N GLY A 38 -5.11 9.13 19.26
CA GLY A 38 -4.25 10.30 19.38
C GLY A 38 -3.45 10.60 18.12
N CYS A 39 -2.93 11.82 18.05
CA CYS A 39 -2.08 12.26 16.94
C CYS A 39 -0.77 11.46 16.88
N LEU A 40 -0.26 10.95 18.01
CA LEU A 40 1.06 10.33 18.10
C LEU A 40 1.15 8.96 17.40
N PRO A 41 0.26 7.95 17.65
CA PRO A 41 0.30 6.68 16.92
C PRO A 41 0.04 6.86 15.42
N HIS A 42 -0.85 7.79 15.05
CA HIS A 42 -1.14 8.12 13.66
C HIS A 42 0.08 8.73 12.96
N LEU A 43 0.71 9.74 13.57
CA LEU A 43 1.92 10.37 13.04
C LEU A 43 3.06 9.36 12.92
N PHE A 44 3.29 8.55 13.95
CA PHE A 44 4.31 7.49 13.92
C PHE A 44 4.08 6.55 12.73
N ARG A 45 2.85 6.09 12.53
CA ARG A 45 2.50 5.21 11.39
C ARG A 45 2.80 5.88 10.05
N ARG A 46 2.45 7.17 9.88
CA ARG A 46 2.73 7.90 8.63
C ARG A 46 4.21 8.11 8.38
N VAL A 47 4.95 8.53 9.41
CA VAL A 47 6.40 8.73 9.32
C VAL A 47 7.10 7.42 9.03
N TRP A 48 6.72 6.35 9.72
CA TRP A 48 7.26 5.00 9.50
C TRP A 48 6.97 4.48 8.09
N HIS A 49 5.76 4.68 7.59
CA HIS A 49 5.37 4.31 6.23
C HIS A 49 6.24 5.06 5.20
N ILE A 50 6.27 6.39 5.26
CA ILE A 50 7.04 7.23 4.33
C ILE A 50 8.53 6.87 4.42
N SER A 51 9.09 6.79 5.63
CA SER A 51 10.51 6.52 5.82
C SER A 51 10.88 5.14 5.29
N THR A 52 10.07 4.11 5.57
CA THR A 52 10.36 2.75 5.13
C THR A 52 10.49 2.67 3.62
N PHE A 53 9.48 3.12 2.86
CA PHE A 53 9.50 2.95 1.40
C PHE A 53 10.50 3.89 0.69
N THR A 54 10.71 5.10 1.22
CA THR A 54 11.71 6.02 0.65
C THR A 54 13.15 5.59 0.95
N THR A 55 13.46 5.21 2.19
CA THR A 55 14.81 4.81 2.58
C THR A 55 15.18 3.44 2.02
N LEU A 56 14.24 2.49 1.99
CA LEU A 56 14.47 1.15 1.44
C LEU A 56 14.84 1.22 -0.05
N SER A 57 14.07 1.98 -0.84
CA SER A 57 14.36 2.16 -2.27
C SER A 57 15.70 2.85 -2.50
N TRP A 58 15.98 3.94 -1.79
CA TRP A 58 17.26 4.64 -1.89
C TRP A 58 18.44 3.74 -1.51
N PHE A 59 18.37 3.07 -0.36
CA PHE A 59 19.43 2.17 0.09
C PHE A 59 19.65 1.03 -0.90
N TYR A 60 18.58 0.43 -1.44
CA TYR A 60 18.69 -0.64 -2.40
C TYR A 60 19.48 -0.21 -3.66
N TYR A 61 19.03 0.85 -4.32
CA TYR A 61 19.60 1.26 -5.61
C TYR A 61 20.97 1.93 -5.50
N TYR A 62 21.22 2.70 -4.44
CA TYR A 62 22.46 3.50 -4.30
C TYR A 62 23.55 2.85 -3.47
N ILE A 63 23.21 1.84 -2.65
CA ILE A 63 24.18 1.22 -1.74
C ILE A 63 24.18 -0.30 -1.91
N ALA A 64 23.02 -0.95 -1.77
CA ALA A 64 22.95 -2.40 -1.65
C ALA A 64 23.46 -3.10 -2.91
N ILE A 65 23.03 -2.68 -4.10
CA ILE A 65 23.48 -3.28 -5.37
C ILE A 65 25.00 -3.20 -5.50
N ASP A 66 25.59 -2.02 -5.27
CA ASP A 66 27.04 -1.82 -5.44
C ASP A 66 27.87 -2.59 -4.42
N ILE A 67 27.41 -2.70 -3.15
CA ILE A 67 28.06 -3.54 -2.14
C ILE A 67 27.96 -5.02 -2.53
N CYS A 68 26.77 -5.45 -2.94
CA CYS A 68 26.46 -6.82 -3.35
C CYS A 68 27.30 -7.29 -4.54
N ASP A 69 27.46 -6.42 -5.54
CA ASP A 69 28.27 -6.69 -6.73
C ASP A 69 29.75 -6.87 -6.36
N ARG A 70 30.27 -6.10 -5.39
CA ARG A 70 31.66 -6.23 -4.89
C ARG A 70 31.94 -7.54 -4.17
N ILE A 71 30.94 -8.09 -3.47
CA ILE A 71 31.07 -9.35 -2.71
C ILE A 71 30.61 -10.58 -3.53
N GLY A 72 30.18 -10.37 -4.79
CA GLY A 72 29.70 -11.45 -5.66
C GLY A 72 28.37 -12.07 -5.23
N PHE A 73 27.55 -11.35 -4.45
CA PHE A 73 26.28 -11.84 -3.94
C PHE A 73 25.12 -10.96 -4.44
N PRO A 74 24.24 -11.43 -5.35
CA PRO A 74 23.20 -10.59 -5.93
C PRO A 74 22.26 -9.95 -4.90
N ALA A 75 22.05 -8.63 -4.99
CA ALA A 75 21.19 -7.88 -4.07
C ALA A 75 19.73 -8.39 -4.06
N SER A 76 19.23 -8.88 -5.20
CA SER A 76 17.89 -9.48 -5.31
C SER A 76 17.73 -10.71 -4.41
N LYS A 77 18.78 -11.50 -4.18
CA LYS A 77 18.73 -12.64 -3.24
C LYS A 77 18.56 -12.17 -1.80
N ILE A 78 19.26 -11.09 -1.41
CA ILE A 78 19.10 -10.49 -0.07
C ILE A 78 17.65 -10.02 0.11
N VAL A 79 17.12 -9.26 -0.85
CA VAL A 79 15.73 -8.77 -0.80
C VAL A 79 14.73 -9.92 -0.73
N ALA A 80 14.92 -10.99 -1.51
CA ALA A 80 14.06 -12.16 -1.47
C ALA A 80 14.09 -12.85 -0.10
N ILE A 81 15.28 -13.03 0.50
CA ILE A 81 15.43 -13.60 1.85
C ILE A 81 14.72 -12.71 2.88
N LEU A 82 14.90 -11.39 2.81
CA LEU A 82 14.23 -10.46 3.70
C LEU A 82 12.71 -10.51 3.54
N ALA A 83 12.19 -10.54 2.32
CA ALA A 83 10.75 -10.64 2.06
C ALA A 83 10.15 -11.95 2.60
N LEU A 84 10.81 -13.09 2.35
CA LEU A 84 10.38 -14.38 2.88
C LEU A 84 10.44 -14.41 4.41
N SER A 85 11.50 -13.85 5.00
CA SER A 85 11.60 -13.72 6.46
C SER A 85 10.48 -12.85 7.03
N GLN A 86 10.11 -11.75 6.36
CA GLN A 86 9.01 -10.88 6.76
C GLN A 86 7.67 -11.63 6.75
N MET A 87 7.42 -12.47 5.74
CA MET A 87 6.23 -13.32 5.70
C MET A 87 6.19 -14.33 6.86
N VAL A 88 7.34 -14.95 7.19
CA VAL A 88 7.45 -15.87 8.32
C VAL A 88 7.20 -15.14 9.64
N MET A 89 7.84 -13.98 9.84
CA MET A 89 7.66 -13.14 11.03
C MET A 89 6.20 -12.68 11.17
N GLU A 90 5.54 -12.35 10.06
CA GLU A 90 4.13 -11.98 10.05
C GLU A 90 3.23 -13.16 10.45
N GLY A 91 3.54 -14.38 9.98
CA GLY A 91 2.85 -15.59 10.42
C GLY A 91 3.02 -15.86 11.93
N ILE A 92 4.24 -15.67 12.46
CA ILE A 92 4.51 -15.76 13.91
C ILE A 92 3.71 -14.70 14.67
N ARG A 93 3.71 -13.45 14.20
CA ARG A 93 2.97 -12.34 14.82
C ARG A 93 1.48 -12.63 14.92
N ILE A 94 0.85 -13.11 13.84
CA ILE A 94 -0.58 -13.48 13.82
C ILE A 94 -0.83 -14.66 14.78
N ARG A 95 0.05 -15.66 14.79
CA ARG A 95 -0.07 -16.81 15.72
C ARG A 95 0.00 -16.37 17.18
N GLN A 96 0.86 -15.40 17.49
CA GLN A 96 1.01 -14.83 18.83
C GLN A 96 -0.05 -13.77 19.16
N GLN A 97 -0.91 -13.42 18.19
CA GLN A 97 -1.89 -12.34 18.34
C GLN A 97 -1.24 -11.02 18.78
N PHE A 98 0.00 -10.79 18.35
CA PHE A 98 0.79 -9.65 18.76
C PHE A 98 0.47 -8.42 17.90
N LEU A 99 0.32 -7.27 18.54
CA LEU A 99 0.12 -5.98 17.89
C LEU A 99 1.25 -5.03 18.29
N CYS A 100 1.98 -4.54 17.29
CA CYS A 100 2.96 -3.47 17.46
C CYS A 100 2.25 -2.12 17.68
N PHE A 101 2.98 -1.17 18.26
CA PHE A 101 2.54 0.22 18.35
C PHE A 101 2.25 0.78 16.93
N GLY A 102 1.11 1.46 16.77
CA GLY A 102 0.68 2.02 15.47
C GLY A 102 -0.11 1.07 14.58
N PHE A 103 -0.27 -0.20 14.96
CA PHE A 103 -1.11 -1.16 14.22
C PHE A 103 -2.59 -0.98 14.58
N ARG A 104 -3.47 -1.32 13.64
CA ARG A 104 -4.92 -1.30 13.84
C ARG A 104 -5.36 -2.56 14.58
N SER A 105 -6.43 -2.45 15.38
CA SER A 105 -6.94 -3.57 16.20
C SER A 105 -7.21 -4.85 15.41
N TYR A 106 -7.73 -4.72 14.18
CA TYR A 106 -8.03 -5.87 13.32
C TYR A 106 -6.78 -6.56 12.75
N GLU A 107 -5.63 -5.86 12.67
CA GLU A 107 -4.36 -6.42 12.17
C GLU A 107 -3.81 -7.51 13.12
N ARG A 108 -4.43 -7.72 14.29
CA ARG A 108 -4.09 -8.81 15.21
C ARG A 108 -4.24 -10.19 14.57
N ASN A 109 -5.28 -10.35 13.74
CA ASN A 109 -5.72 -11.63 13.19
C ASN A 109 -5.46 -11.79 11.68
N GLN A 110 -5.00 -10.75 11.01
CA GLN A 110 -4.76 -10.75 9.57
C GLN A 110 -3.39 -10.17 9.25
N ILE A 111 -2.93 -10.40 8.02
CA ILE A 111 -1.71 -9.79 7.51
C ILE A 111 -1.85 -8.26 7.56
N SER A 112 -0.84 -7.60 8.12
CA SER A 112 -0.77 -6.15 8.28
C SER A 112 -0.55 -5.46 6.94
N ALA A 113 -1.08 -4.24 6.83
CA ALA A 113 -0.87 -3.40 5.65
C ALA A 113 0.63 -3.15 5.39
N GLN A 114 1.44 -3.06 6.46
CA GLN A 114 2.89 -2.92 6.37
C GLN A 114 3.54 -4.18 5.77
N ALA A 115 3.12 -5.38 6.17
CA ALA A 115 3.67 -6.61 5.63
C ALA A 115 3.35 -6.77 4.14
N TRP A 116 2.12 -6.43 3.73
CA TRP A 116 1.75 -6.41 2.31
C TRP A 116 2.56 -5.41 1.50
N GLY A 117 2.72 -4.18 2.00
CA GLY A 117 3.57 -3.18 1.35
C GLY A 117 5.04 -3.62 1.26
N LEU A 118 5.61 -4.23 2.32
CA LEU A 118 7.00 -4.72 2.26
C LEU A 118 7.19 -5.86 1.25
N VAL A 119 6.20 -6.75 1.11
CA VAL A 119 6.23 -7.81 0.09
C VAL A 119 6.13 -7.23 -1.32
N GLY A 120 5.20 -6.30 -1.56
CA GLY A 120 5.10 -5.59 -2.83
C GLY A 120 6.39 -4.83 -3.16
N ALA A 121 6.96 -4.13 -2.17
CA ALA A 121 8.21 -3.41 -2.32
C ALA A 121 9.37 -4.33 -2.68
N ALA A 122 9.47 -5.49 -2.03
CA ALA A 122 10.47 -6.49 -2.37
C ALA A 122 10.34 -6.98 -3.81
N ILE A 123 9.11 -7.23 -4.27
CA ILE A 123 8.85 -7.63 -5.66
C ILE A 123 9.28 -6.52 -6.63
N VAL A 124 8.95 -5.26 -6.34
CA VAL A 124 9.39 -4.09 -7.12
C VAL A 124 10.92 -4.01 -7.17
N LEU A 125 11.60 -4.11 -6.02
CA LEU A 125 13.06 -4.01 -5.95
C LEU A 125 13.76 -5.18 -6.67
N ILE A 126 13.16 -6.35 -6.73
CA ILE A 126 13.70 -7.50 -7.47
C ILE A 126 13.46 -7.36 -8.97
N ALA A 127 12.28 -6.91 -9.37
CA ALA A 127 11.85 -6.91 -10.78
C ALA A 127 12.26 -5.63 -11.53
N ALA A 128 12.29 -4.48 -10.86
CA ALA A 128 12.54 -3.17 -11.46
C ALA A 128 13.97 -2.58 -11.34
N PRO A 129 15.06 -3.30 -10.96
CA PRO A 129 16.42 -2.86 -11.26
C PRO A 129 16.84 -3.24 -12.68
N TYR A 130 16.05 -4.08 -13.36
CA TYR A 130 16.31 -4.60 -14.69
C TYR A 130 15.74 -3.65 -15.75
N ARG A 131 16.52 -2.67 -16.20
CA ARG A 131 16.27 -2.12 -17.54
C ARG A 131 16.56 -3.23 -18.54
N ILE A 132 15.63 -3.54 -19.45
CA ILE A 132 15.93 -4.28 -20.68
C ILE A 132 16.79 -3.34 -21.54
N SER A 133 18.05 -3.19 -21.20
CA SER A 133 19.03 -2.52 -22.04
C SER A 133 20.28 -3.39 -22.06
N PHE A 134 20.58 -3.94 -23.23
CA PHE A 134 21.62 -4.94 -23.48
C PHE A 134 23.04 -4.35 -23.48
N THR A 135 23.24 -3.17 -22.89
CA THR A 135 24.50 -2.42 -23.01
C THR A 135 24.93 -1.86 -21.64
N SER A 136 26.15 -2.24 -21.24
CA SER A 136 27.12 -1.64 -20.31
C SER A 136 26.63 -0.81 -19.09
N SER A 137 27.12 -1.18 -17.90
CA SER A 137 27.15 -0.43 -16.61
C SER A 137 26.16 0.72 -16.43
N GLN A 138 24.96 0.42 -15.92
CA GLN A 138 23.99 1.44 -15.52
C GLN A 138 24.42 2.15 -14.23
N THR A 139 24.17 3.45 -14.14
CA THR A 139 24.32 4.19 -12.88
C THR A 139 23.23 3.80 -11.87
N SER A 140 23.45 4.08 -10.58
CA SER A 140 22.46 3.85 -9.52
C SER A 140 21.13 4.58 -9.77
N ALA A 141 21.18 5.79 -10.33
CA ALA A 141 20.00 6.56 -10.66
C ALA A 141 19.19 5.93 -11.82
N GLN A 142 19.86 5.39 -12.84
CA GLN A 142 19.19 4.71 -13.96
C GLN A 142 18.52 3.41 -13.54
N ARG A 143 19.17 2.61 -12.67
CA ARG A 143 18.59 1.40 -12.08
C ARG A 143 17.31 1.70 -11.29
N ALA A 144 17.22 2.89 -10.69
CA ALA A 144 16.09 3.31 -9.86
C ALA A 144 14.87 3.82 -10.66
N PHE A 145 14.99 4.04 -11.98
CA PHE A 145 14.01 4.78 -12.77
C PHE A 145 12.58 4.24 -12.69
N ILE A 146 12.38 2.91 -12.63
CA ILE A 146 11.04 2.32 -12.53
C ILE A 146 10.65 2.06 -11.07
N GLY A 147 11.51 1.38 -10.31
CA GLY A 147 11.12 0.93 -8.97
C GLY A 147 11.04 2.06 -7.94
N MET A 148 11.95 3.02 -7.97
CA MET A 148 11.93 4.12 -7.00
C MET A 148 10.66 4.99 -7.10
N PRO A 149 10.18 5.44 -8.27
CA PRO A 149 8.96 6.24 -8.31
C PRO A 149 7.72 5.44 -7.94
N ILE A 150 7.68 4.13 -8.18
CA ILE A 150 6.61 3.26 -7.68
C ILE A 150 6.58 3.29 -6.14
N LEU A 151 7.72 3.02 -5.49
CA LEU A 151 7.82 2.98 -4.04
C LEU A 151 7.59 4.34 -3.39
N TRP A 152 8.07 5.42 -4.01
CA TRP A 152 7.83 6.78 -3.53
C TRP A 152 6.37 7.19 -3.73
N THR A 153 5.72 6.72 -4.80
CA THR A 153 4.29 6.90 -4.99
C THR A 153 3.53 6.26 -3.83
N LEU A 154 3.80 4.99 -3.48
CA LEU A 154 3.19 4.39 -2.29
C LEU A 154 3.52 5.19 -1.02
N ALA A 155 4.79 5.57 -0.84
CA ALA A 155 5.28 6.25 0.35
C ALA A 155 4.50 7.54 0.64
N PHE A 156 4.28 8.37 -0.39
CA PHE A 156 3.68 9.70 -0.23
C PHE A 156 2.18 9.72 -0.50
N ILE A 157 1.71 8.98 -1.52
CA ILE A 157 0.32 9.08 -1.97
C ILE A 157 -0.65 8.37 -1.03
N ASP A 158 -0.33 7.18 -0.49
CA ASP A 158 -1.22 6.53 0.48
C ASP A 158 -1.48 7.42 1.72
N PRO A 159 -0.44 7.96 2.39
CA PRO A 159 -0.64 8.92 3.47
C PRO A 159 -1.45 10.14 3.03
N LEU A 160 -1.12 10.74 1.90
CA LEU A 160 -1.78 11.93 1.40
C LEU A 160 -3.29 11.70 1.16
N LEU A 161 -3.65 10.63 0.45
CA LEU A 161 -5.04 10.30 0.16
C LEU A 161 -5.82 9.96 1.44
N GLY A 162 -5.15 9.36 2.42
CA GLY A 162 -5.67 9.19 3.77
C GLY A 162 -5.91 10.52 4.51
N GLU A 163 -4.98 11.47 4.43
CA GLU A 163 -5.12 12.76 5.09
C GLU A 163 -6.16 13.69 4.43
N LEU A 164 -6.44 13.53 3.15
CA LEU A 164 -7.47 14.29 2.42
C LEU A 164 -8.90 13.81 2.71
N LYS A 165 -9.08 12.64 3.33
CA LYS A 165 -10.40 12.15 3.78
C LYS A 165 -10.95 13.07 4.88
N ALA A 166 -12.28 13.10 5.05
CA ALA A 166 -12.95 13.95 6.05
C ALA A 166 -12.43 13.78 7.49
N HIS A 167 -11.99 12.57 7.83
CA HIS A 167 -11.41 12.25 9.15
C HIS A 167 -9.88 12.44 9.21
N GLY A 168 -9.22 12.65 8.08
CA GLY A 168 -7.79 12.91 7.98
C GLY A 168 -7.43 14.32 8.45
N SER A 169 -6.16 14.54 8.77
CA SER A 169 -5.70 15.81 9.35
C SER A 169 -5.91 16.97 8.38
N ILE A 170 -5.55 16.78 7.11
CA ILE A 170 -5.70 17.80 6.06
C ILE A 170 -7.18 18.03 5.75
N GLY A 171 -7.98 16.97 5.62
CA GLY A 171 -9.41 17.08 5.38
C GLY A 171 -10.13 17.84 6.50
N LYS A 172 -9.79 17.56 7.77
CA LYS A 172 -10.31 18.29 8.93
C LYS A 172 -9.94 19.78 8.92
N ILE A 173 -8.70 20.12 8.53
CA ILE A 173 -8.21 21.50 8.52
C ILE A 173 -8.80 22.28 7.34
N CYS A 174 -8.77 21.71 6.13
CA CYS A 174 -9.15 22.41 4.91
C CYS A 174 -10.66 22.43 4.66
N ARG A 175 -11.39 21.35 5.02
CA ARG A 175 -12.84 21.19 4.81
C ARG A 175 -13.51 20.45 5.97
N PRO A 176 -13.69 21.12 7.13
CA PRO A 176 -14.27 20.51 8.33
C PRO A 176 -15.62 19.83 8.03
N GLY A 177 -15.78 18.58 8.47
CA GLY A 177 -17.03 17.83 8.33
C GLY A 177 -17.33 17.24 6.94
N GLN A 178 -16.60 17.66 5.89
CA GLN A 178 -16.85 17.20 4.51
C GLN A 178 -15.64 16.50 3.89
N GLY A 179 -14.41 16.94 4.21
CA GLY A 179 -13.20 16.47 3.53
C GLY A 179 -13.18 16.77 2.04
N PHE A 180 -12.29 16.10 1.30
CA PHE A 180 -12.23 16.16 -0.16
C PHE A 180 -13.07 15.05 -0.79
N THR A 181 -13.72 15.37 -1.92
CA THR A 181 -14.43 14.38 -2.74
C THR A 181 -13.45 13.37 -3.34
N LEU A 182 -13.94 12.19 -3.75
CA LEU A 182 -13.14 11.17 -4.45
C LEU A 182 -12.38 11.76 -5.64
N HIS A 183 -13.07 12.51 -6.51
CA HIS A 183 -12.45 13.10 -7.70
C HIS A 183 -11.34 14.09 -7.35
N GLN A 184 -11.53 14.92 -6.32
CA GLN A 184 -10.53 15.89 -5.90
C GLN A 184 -9.29 15.23 -5.32
N ARG A 185 -9.47 14.26 -4.41
CA ARG A 185 -8.32 13.54 -3.84
C ARG A 185 -7.58 12.74 -4.93
N SER A 186 -8.30 12.11 -5.86
CA SER A 186 -7.66 11.40 -6.98
C SER A 186 -6.88 12.35 -7.87
N ALA A 187 -7.42 13.51 -8.22
CA ALA A 187 -6.72 14.51 -9.02
C ALA A 187 -5.44 15.01 -8.34
N ILE A 188 -5.51 15.31 -7.02
CA ILE A 188 -4.33 15.68 -6.24
C ILE A 188 -3.30 14.54 -6.23
N GLY A 189 -3.74 13.30 -5.98
CA GLY A 189 -2.88 12.12 -6.01
C GLY A 189 -2.15 11.98 -7.35
N VAL A 190 -2.88 12.10 -8.47
CA VAL A 190 -2.31 11.98 -9.83
C VAL A 190 -1.24 13.03 -10.08
N VAL A 191 -1.51 14.29 -9.70
CA VAL A 191 -0.55 15.39 -9.87
C VAL A 191 0.72 15.14 -9.07
N VAL A 192 0.59 14.68 -7.81
CA VAL A 192 1.76 14.39 -6.98
C VAL A 192 2.53 13.17 -7.51
N THR A 193 1.84 12.13 -7.99
CA THR A 193 2.48 10.99 -8.65
C THR A 193 3.26 11.45 -9.90
N TRP A 194 2.70 12.30 -10.74
CA TRP A 194 3.42 12.86 -11.89
C TRP A 194 4.66 13.65 -11.48
N ALA A 195 4.59 14.43 -10.40
CA ALA A 195 5.74 15.16 -9.87
C ALA A 195 6.85 14.20 -9.40
N ILE A 196 6.51 13.13 -8.69
CA ILE A 196 7.46 12.10 -8.23
C ILE A 196 8.14 11.43 -9.43
N TRP A 197 7.34 10.92 -10.37
CA TRP A 197 7.84 10.22 -11.56
C TRP A 197 8.69 11.13 -12.45
N THR A 198 8.27 12.39 -12.64
CA THR A 198 9.05 13.39 -13.38
C THR A 198 10.37 13.69 -12.68
N GLY A 199 10.34 13.93 -11.36
CA GLY A 199 11.55 14.21 -10.58
C GLY A 199 12.57 13.09 -10.69
N ILE A 200 12.13 11.84 -10.53
CA ILE A 200 13.02 10.68 -10.64
C ILE A 200 13.47 10.47 -12.10
N GLY A 201 12.59 10.66 -13.08
CA GLY A 201 12.95 10.60 -14.51
C GLY A 201 14.00 11.64 -14.91
N LEU A 202 13.95 12.84 -14.34
CA LEU A 202 14.96 13.88 -14.56
C LEU A 202 16.29 13.54 -13.88
N VAL A 203 16.28 13.10 -12.62
CA VAL A 203 17.50 12.73 -11.86
C VAL A 203 18.20 11.51 -12.46
N SER A 204 17.44 10.54 -12.95
CA SER A 204 17.97 9.33 -13.60
C SER A 204 18.44 9.56 -15.03
N GLY A 205 18.01 10.66 -15.67
CA GLY A 205 18.17 10.86 -17.12
C GLY A 205 17.24 9.99 -17.98
N GLU A 206 16.38 9.18 -17.35
CA GLU A 206 15.52 8.18 -17.98
C GLU A 206 14.10 8.71 -18.24
N TYR A 207 13.94 9.97 -18.62
CA TYR A 207 12.62 10.57 -18.77
C TYR A 207 11.80 9.95 -19.93
N ILE A 208 10.71 9.26 -19.60
CA ILE A 208 9.70 8.69 -20.52
C ILE A 208 8.33 9.35 -20.25
N TRP A 209 8.03 10.45 -20.96
CA TRP A 209 6.85 11.29 -20.68
C TRP A 209 5.52 10.53 -20.72
N TRP A 210 5.31 9.64 -21.69
CA TRP A 210 4.05 8.93 -21.85
C TRP A 210 3.81 7.92 -20.72
N LEU A 211 4.89 7.31 -20.20
CA LEU A 211 4.82 6.40 -19.06
C LEU A 211 4.40 7.18 -17.82
N ILE A 212 5.00 8.36 -17.60
CA ILE A 212 4.66 9.25 -16.47
C ILE A 212 3.16 9.61 -16.51
N VAL A 213 2.65 10.02 -17.67
CA VAL A 213 1.23 10.39 -17.85
C VAL A 213 0.31 9.24 -17.44
N ILE A 214 0.62 8.00 -17.86
CA ILE A 214 -0.17 6.80 -17.54
C ILE A 214 -0.06 6.43 -16.05
N MET A 215 1.14 6.52 -15.46
CA MET A 215 1.41 6.04 -14.11
C MET A 215 0.67 6.84 -13.03
N GLY A 216 0.44 8.13 -13.24
CA GLY A 216 -0.37 8.95 -12.33
C GLY A 216 -1.76 8.35 -12.06
N PRO A 217 -2.65 8.30 -13.06
CA PRO A 217 -3.97 7.70 -12.91
C PRO A 217 -3.92 6.22 -12.51
N LEU A 218 -2.97 5.46 -13.05
CA LEU A 218 -2.87 4.02 -12.79
C LEU A 218 -2.55 3.72 -11.32
N SER A 219 -1.53 4.36 -10.74
CA SER A 219 -1.14 4.15 -9.34
C SER A 219 -2.23 4.60 -8.37
N VAL A 220 -2.91 5.72 -8.67
CA VAL A 220 -4.01 6.21 -7.83
C VAL A 220 -5.24 5.32 -7.96
N ALA A 221 -5.56 4.85 -9.16
CA ALA A 221 -6.68 3.93 -9.36
C ALA A 221 -6.47 2.60 -8.64
N ALA A 222 -5.22 2.15 -8.50
CA ALA A 222 -4.87 0.92 -7.78
C ALA A 222 -5.14 0.98 -6.25
N GLU A 223 -5.37 2.16 -5.66
CA GLU A 223 -5.78 2.32 -4.25
C GLU A 223 -7.24 1.86 -4.03
N TYR A 224 -8.11 1.98 -5.03
CA TYR A 224 -9.56 1.84 -4.83
C TYR A 224 -10.13 0.40 -4.79
N PRO A 225 -9.58 -0.60 -5.49
CA PRO A 225 -10.08 -1.97 -5.43
C PRO A 225 -9.97 -2.52 -4.01
N LYS A 226 -11.12 -2.90 -3.42
CA LYS A 226 -11.15 -3.62 -2.14
C LYS A 226 -11.02 -5.11 -2.40
N LEU A 227 -9.79 -5.62 -2.46
CA LEU A 227 -9.55 -7.06 -2.54
C LEU A 227 -9.66 -7.67 -1.15
N ARG A 228 -10.34 -8.82 -1.04
CA ARG A 228 -10.53 -9.53 0.24
C ARG A 228 -9.21 -10.01 0.85
N PHE A 229 -8.20 -10.27 0.02
CA PHE A 229 -6.98 -10.97 0.41
C PHE A 229 -5.72 -10.13 0.28
N ILE A 230 -5.74 -9.02 -0.47
CA ILE A 230 -4.56 -8.20 -0.76
C ILE A 230 -4.86 -6.77 -0.32
N ASP A 231 -3.94 -6.18 0.42
CA ASP A 231 -4.02 -4.79 0.89
C ASP A 231 -3.76 -3.80 -0.25
N ASP A 232 -4.34 -2.60 -0.13
CA ASP A 232 -4.19 -1.52 -1.10
C ASP A 232 -2.73 -1.08 -1.28
N ASN A 233 -1.91 -1.15 -0.24
CA ASN A 233 -0.48 -0.85 -0.34
C ASN A 233 0.24 -1.73 -1.38
N ALA A 234 -0.03 -3.04 -1.37
CA ALA A 234 0.57 -3.95 -2.35
C ALA A 234 0.04 -3.67 -3.76
N MET A 235 -1.24 -3.33 -3.90
CA MET A 235 -1.83 -3.02 -5.21
C MET A 235 -1.24 -1.75 -5.82
N MET A 236 -1.01 -0.71 -5.01
CA MET A 236 -0.38 0.55 -5.44
C MET A 236 1.08 0.38 -5.90
N GLU A 237 1.70 -0.77 -5.64
CA GLU A 237 3.04 -1.13 -6.13
C GLU A 237 2.98 -2.12 -7.30
N LEU A 238 2.23 -3.21 -7.15
CA LEU A 238 2.22 -4.32 -8.10
C LEU A 238 1.52 -3.96 -9.42
N VAL A 239 0.47 -3.13 -9.39
CA VAL A 239 -0.22 -2.67 -10.60
C VAL A 239 0.69 -1.80 -11.48
N PRO A 240 1.30 -0.71 -10.98
CA PRO A 240 2.22 0.09 -11.80
C PRO A 240 3.49 -0.68 -12.17
N LEU A 241 3.96 -1.62 -11.33
CA LEU A 241 5.05 -2.51 -11.71
C LEU A 241 4.67 -3.38 -12.91
N ALA A 242 3.53 -4.07 -12.85
CA ALA A 242 3.06 -4.93 -13.93
C ALA A 242 2.90 -4.14 -15.24
N ALA A 243 2.29 -2.95 -15.18
CA ALA A 243 2.19 -2.07 -16.33
C ALA A 243 3.57 -1.64 -16.87
N SER A 244 4.51 -1.29 -15.99
CA SER A 244 5.88 -0.93 -16.41
C SER A 244 6.58 -2.08 -17.11
N LEU A 245 6.44 -3.31 -16.61
CA LEU A 245 7.02 -4.50 -17.22
C LEU A 245 6.37 -4.81 -18.58
N LEU A 246 5.04 -4.72 -18.69
CA LEU A 246 4.32 -4.94 -19.95
C LEU A 246 4.64 -3.88 -21.01
N LEU A 247 4.90 -2.63 -20.57
CA LEU A 247 5.22 -1.52 -21.45
C LEU A 247 6.72 -1.42 -21.76
N SER A 248 7.57 -2.17 -21.05
CA SER A 248 9.03 -2.14 -21.21
C SER A 248 9.54 -2.39 -22.63
N PRO A 249 8.92 -3.24 -23.49
CA PRO A 249 9.35 -3.41 -24.87
C PRO A 249 9.18 -2.16 -25.75
N PHE A 250 8.38 -1.18 -25.30
CA PHE A 250 8.15 0.08 -26.00
C PHE A 250 8.99 1.23 -25.44
N PHE A 251 9.86 0.95 -24.46
CA PHE A 251 10.76 1.97 -23.93
C PHE A 251 11.76 2.38 -25.02
N PRO A 252 12.08 3.67 -25.14
CA PRO A 252 13.05 4.11 -26.14
C PRO A 252 14.41 3.46 -25.91
N ASP A 253 14.96 2.87 -26.97
CA ASP A 253 16.38 2.52 -27.04
C ASP A 253 17.18 3.82 -26.96
N ARG A 254 18.06 3.92 -25.97
CA ARG A 254 18.98 5.05 -25.83
C ARG A 254 20.39 4.50 -25.81
N SER A 255 21.15 4.88 -26.85
CA SER A 255 22.57 4.57 -27.09
C SER A 255 23.48 5.24 -26.09
#